data_AF-A0A4Q3ULI8-F1
#
_entry.id   AF-A0A4Q3ULI8-F1
#
_cell.length_a   1.000
_cell.length_b   1.000
_cell.length_c   1.000
_cell.angle_alpha   90.00
_cell.angle_beta   90.00
_cell.angle_gamma   90.00
#
_symmetry.space_group_name_H-M   'P 1'
#
loop_
_entity.id
_entity.type
_entity.pdbx_description
1 polymer ?
#
loop_
_entity_poly.entity_id
_entity_poly.type
_entity_poly.pdbx_seq_one_letter_code
_entity_poly.pdbx_strand_id
1 'polypeptide(L)'
;MRLPPAIISHTEEVLREILRFTAPADNTLSRYFREHTRLGGRERGVVAEAVYGLLRNKLVYTSFAESGSGASMRRLTLLGLADAVGVDALGGLSEDETRWLTHVMQIDRNMLPAELRSNLPHWLYT
;
A
#
# COMPACT_ATOMS: atom_id res chain seq x y z
N MET A 1 4.79 -14.23 -11.58
CA MET A 1 6.25 -14.01 -11.45
C MET A 1 6.52 -13.21 -10.20
N ARG A 2 7.24 -13.77 -9.23
CA ARG A 2 7.49 -13.18 -7.90
C ARG A 2 8.34 -11.90 -8.01
N LEU A 3 8.07 -10.92 -7.15
CA LEU A 3 8.85 -9.69 -7.02
C LEU A 3 10.00 -9.88 -6.03
N PRO A 4 11.11 -9.12 -6.17
CA PRO A 4 12.19 -9.17 -5.20
C PRO A 4 11.71 -8.65 -3.83
N PRO A 5 12.06 -9.29 -2.70
CA PRO A 5 11.62 -8.85 -1.37
C PRO A 5 11.96 -7.38 -1.03
N ALA A 6 13.04 -6.86 -1.61
CA ALA A 6 13.46 -5.46 -1.45
C ALA A 6 12.40 -4.44 -1.89
N ILE A 7 11.43 -4.83 -2.74
CA ILE A 7 10.35 -3.93 -3.17
C ILE A 7 9.49 -3.47 -1.98
N ILE A 8 9.32 -4.32 -0.96
CA ILE A 8 8.56 -3.97 0.25
C ILE A 8 9.25 -2.82 0.96
N SER A 9 10.57 -2.90 1.16
CA SER A 9 11.36 -1.85 1.81
C SER A 9 11.32 -0.54 1.02
N HIS A 10 11.49 -0.59 -0.31
CA HIS A 10 11.42 0.62 -1.14
C HIS A 10 10.04 1.28 -1.11
N THR A 11 8.98 0.47 -1.14
CA THR A 11 7.61 0.99 -1.07
C THR A 11 7.33 1.59 0.30
N GLU A 12 7.79 0.95 1.38
CA GLU A 12 7.62 1.44 2.75
C GLU A 12 8.32 2.79 2.96
N GLU A 13 9.54 2.92 2.43
CA GLU A 13 10.34 4.14 2.54
C GLU A 13 9.69 5.31 1.81
N VAL A 14 9.35 5.15 0.53
CA VAL A 14 8.72 6.24 -0.23
C VAL A 14 7.32 6.57 0.29
N LEU A 15 6.57 5.57 0.76
CA LEU A 15 5.26 5.77 1.37
C LEU A 15 5.36 6.59 2.66
N ARG A 16 6.39 6.36 3.48
CA ARG A 16 6.66 7.16 4.69
C ARG A 16 6.92 8.63 4.35
N GLU A 17 7.55 8.93 3.22
CA GLU A 17 7.73 10.30 2.75
C GLU A 17 6.41 10.90 2.25
N ILE A 18 5.68 10.16 1.42
CA ILE A 18 4.43 10.63 0.80
C ILE A 18 3.34 10.91 1.85
N LEU A 19 3.22 10.06 2.87
CA LEU A 19 2.22 10.22 3.93
C LEU A 19 2.54 11.35 4.92
N ARG A 20 3.68 12.06 4.76
CA ARG A 20 3.92 13.35 5.43
C ARG A 20 3.25 14.52 4.72
N PHE A 21 2.78 14.32 3.48
CA PHE A 21 2.09 15.33 2.68
C PHE A 21 2.86 16.65 2.52
N THR A 22 4.20 16.60 2.46
CA THR A 22 5.06 17.78 2.29
C THR A 22 5.27 18.17 0.83
N ALA A 23 4.94 17.29 -0.12
CA ALA A 23 5.03 17.50 -1.56
C ALA A 23 4.04 16.59 -2.31
N PRO A 24 3.76 16.88 -3.59
CA PRO A 24 3.00 15.98 -4.46
C PRO A 24 3.62 14.57 -4.55
N ALA A 25 2.76 13.55 -4.60
CA ALA A 25 3.19 12.14 -4.61
C ALA A 25 3.97 11.78 -5.88
N ASP A 26 3.57 12.32 -7.03
CA ASP A 26 4.23 12.14 -8.33
C ASP A 26 5.66 12.72 -8.35
N ASN A 27 5.84 13.93 -7.80
CA ASN A 27 7.15 14.54 -7.63
C ASN A 27 8.04 13.72 -6.69
N THR A 28 7.45 13.21 -5.60
CA THR A 28 8.16 12.38 -4.61
C THR A 28 8.61 11.05 -5.20
N LEU A 29 7.71 10.33 -5.90
CA LEU A 29 8.03 9.09 -6.63
C LEU A 29 9.10 9.33 -7.71
N SER A 30 8.95 10.41 -8.49
CA SER A 30 9.90 10.75 -9.55
C SER A 30 11.30 11.04 -8.99
N ARG A 31 11.39 11.77 -7.88
CA ARG A 31 12.67 11.97 -7.15
C ARG A 31 13.22 10.63 -6.67
N TYR A 32 12.41 9.87 -5.93
CA TYR A 32 12.80 8.60 -5.32
C TYR A 32 13.37 7.62 -6.36
N PHE A 33 12.72 7.47 -7.52
CA PHE A 33 13.20 6.57 -8.58
C PHE A 33 14.46 7.04 -9.29
N ARG A 34 14.76 8.35 -9.31
CA ARG A 34 16.05 8.87 -9.83
C ARG A 34 17.19 8.54 -8.87
N GLU A 35 16.95 8.63 -7.57
CA GLU A 35 17.92 8.30 -6.52
C GLU A 35 18.15 6.78 -6.40
N HIS A 36 17.14 5.97 -6.74
CA HIS A 36 17.18 4.51 -6.66
C HIS A 36 17.27 3.84 -8.04
N THR A 37 18.37 4.06 -8.75
CA THR A 37 18.57 3.57 -10.14
C THR A 37 18.49 2.06 -10.30
N ARG A 38 18.73 1.29 -9.22
CA ARG A 38 18.64 -0.18 -9.18
C ARG A 38 17.20 -0.72 -9.28
N LEU A 39 16.18 0.10 -9.03
CA LEU A 39 14.79 -0.28 -9.28
C LEU A 39 14.56 -0.32 -10.80
N GLY A 40 14.17 -1.48 -11.32
CA GLY A 40 13.81 -1.65 -12.73
C GLY A 40 12.46 -1.02 -13.05
N GLY A 41 12.14 -0.90 -14.34
CA GLY A 41 10.90 -0.27 -14.81
C GLY A 41 9.63 -0.96 -14.28
N ARG A 42 9.67 -2.30 -14.15
CA ARG A 42 8.57 -3.08 -13.58
C ARG A 42 8.37 -2.77 -12.10
N GLU A 43 9.43 -2.80 -11.31
CA GLU A 43 9.37 -2.52 -9.87
C GLU A 43 8.87 -1.09 -9.63
N ARG A 44 9.36 -0.11 -10.39
CA ARG A 44 8.86 1.28 -10.32
C ARG A 44 7.37 1.37 -10.61
N GLY A 45 6.89 0.67 -11.63
CA GLY A 45 5.46 0.61 -11.96
C GLY A 45 4.63 0.04 -10.80
N VAL A 46 5.08 -1.06 -10.20
CA VAL A 46 4.40 -1.68 -9.04
C VAL A 46 4.40 -0.76 -7.83
N VAL A 47 5.53 -0.13 -7.50
CA VAL A 47 5.61 0.83 -6.38
C VAL A 47 4.66 2.00 -6.61
N ALA A 48 4.62 2.56 -7.82
CA ALA A 48 3.71 3.65 -8.14
C ALA A 48 2.24 3.22 -8.04
N GLU A 49 1.88 2.05 -8.57
CA GLU A 49 0.51 1.53 -8.48
C GLU A 49 0.09 1.29 -7.03
N ALA A 50 0.96 0.67 -6.22
CA ALA A 50 0.71 0.46 -4.80
C ALA A 50 0.48 1.78 -4.04
N VAL A 51 1.32 2.78 -4.29
CA VAL A 51 1.20 4.11 -3.66
C VAL A 51 -0.08 4.81 -4.09
N TYR A 52 -0.37 4.89 -5.38
CA TYR A 52 -1.56 5.60 -5.85
C TYR A 52 -2.85 4.85 -5.51
N GLY A 53 -2.87 3.52 -5.57
CA GLY A 53 -3.97 2.69 -5.10
C GLY A 53 -4.27 2.97 -3.62
N LEU A 54 -3.22 3.03 -2.79
CA LEU A 54 -3.34 3.36 -1.37
C LEU A 54 -3.91 4.76 -1.15
N LEU A 55 -3.38 5.78 -1.83
CA LEU A 55 -3.87 7.16 -1.67
C LEU A 55 -5.34 7.30 -2.09
N ARG A 56 -5.75 6.63 -3.17
CA ARG A 56 -7.14 6.67 -3.67
C ARG A 56 -8.13 5.99 -2.73
N ASN A 57 -7.70 5.01 -1.94
CA ASN A 57 -8.55 4.24 -1.02
C ASN A 57 -8.03 4.32 0.42
N LYS A 58 -7.49 5.48 0.82
CA LYS A 58 -6.72 5.64 2.06
C LYS A 58 -7.49 5.19 3.30
N LEU A 59 -8.77 5.54 3.43
CA LEU A 59 -9.58 5.15 4.58
C LEU A 59 -9.74 3.63 4.69
N VAL A 60 -10.01 2.93 3.58
CA VAL A 60 -10.13 1.46 3.55
C VAL A 60 -8.83 0.81 4.01
N TYR A 61 -7.69 1.19 3.42
CA TYR A 61 -6.42 0.58 3.80
C TYR A 61 -5.97 0.93 5.21
N THR A 62 -6.29 2.13 5.70
CA THR A 62 -6.02 2.51 7.10
C THR A 62 -6.83 1.63 8.04
N SER A 63 -8.14 1.45 7.78
CA SER A 63 -9.00 0.56 8.57
C SER A 63 -8.50 -0.89 8.54
N PHE A 64 -8.15 -1.43 7.37
CA PHE A 64 -7.58 -2.77 7.27
C PHE A 64 -6.25 -2.91 8.03
N ALA A 65 -5.40 -1.87 8.00
CA ALA A 65 -4.15 -1.83 8.74
C ALA A 65 -4.31 -1.66 10.26
N GLU A 66 -5.52 -1.43 10.79
CA GLU A 66 -5.79 -1.52 12.23
C GLU A 66 -5.78 -2.98 12.71
N SER A 67 -6.06 -3.92 11.82
CA SER A 67 -5.91 -5.36 12.06
C SER A 67 -4.47 -5.84 11.80
N GLY A 68 -4.18 -7.09 12.17
CA GLY A 68 -2.86 -7.69 11.99
C GLY A 68 -1.84 -7.24 13.04
N SER A 69 -0.59 -7.68 12.88
CA SER A 69 0.50 -7.44 13.84
C SER A 69 1.63 -6.61 13.21
N GLY A 70 2.60 -6.18 14.04
CA GLY A 70 3.77 -5.42 13.58
C GLY A 70 3.55 -3.91 13.41
N ALA A 71 4.40 -3.27 12.60
CA ALA A 71 4.33 -1.82 12.36
C ALA A 71 3.21 -1.44 11.39
N SER A 72 2.43 -0.40 11.72
CA SER A 72 1.33 0.08 10.86
C SER A 72 1.80 0.45 9.44
N MET A 73 2.97 1.09 9.31
CA MET A 73 3.55 1.45 8.01
C MET A 73 3.84 0.22 7.14
N ARG A 74 4.33 -0.87 7.75
CA ARG A 74 4.57 -2.14 7.07
C ARG A 74 3.25 -2.74 6.59
N ARG A 75 2.22 -2.76 7.42
CA ARG A 75 0.89 -3.26 7.05
C ARG A 75 0.28 -2.47 5.88
N LEU A 76 0.33 -1.14 5.93
CA LEU A 76 -0.12 -0.28 4.83
C LEU A 76 0.64 -0.57 3.52
N THR A 77 1.96 -0.72 3.61
CA THR A 77 2.81 -1.04 2.47
C THR A 77 2.44 -2.39 1.86
N LEU A 78 2.25 -3.41 2.69
CA LEU A 78 1.87 -4.74 2.27
C LEU A 78 0.49 -4.77 1.61
N LEU A 79 -0.49 -4.04 2.16
CA LEU A 79 -1.82 -3.92 1.57
C LEU A 79 -1.79 -3.26 0.19
N GLY A 80 -1.04 -2.16 0.04
CA GLY A 80 -0.91 -1.48 -1.26
C GLY A 80 -0.24 -2.35 -2.31
N LEU A 81 0.83 -3.07 -1.93
CA LEU A 81 1.51 -4.00 -2.82
C LEU A 81 0.66 -5.22 -3.17
N ALA A 82 -0.03 -5.81 -2.19
CA ALA A 82 -0.92 -6.94 -2.40
C ALA A 82 -2.08 -6.60 -3.34
N ASP A 83 -2.64 -5.39 -3.24
CA ASP A 83 -3.69 -4.94 -4.14
C ASP A 83 -3.17 -4.72 -5.57
N ALA A 84 -1.95 -4.20 -5.72
CA ALA A 84 -1.36 -3.93 -7.02
C ALA A 84 -0.96 -5.19 -7.80
N VAL A 85 -0.50 -6.26 -7.12
CA VAL A 85 0.10 -7.43 -7.80
C VAL A 85 -0.35 -8.80 -7.27
N GLY A 86 -1.19 -8.84 -6.24
CA GLY A 86 -1.59 -10.06 -5.54
C GLY A 86 -0.59 -10.51 -4.47
N VAL A 87 -1.10 -11.22 -3.46
CA VAL A 87 -0.29 -11.72 -2.32
C VAL A 87 0.82 -12.67 -2.77
N ASP A 88 0.52 -13.57 -3.72
CA ASP A 88 1.46 -14.57 -4.25
C ASP A 88 2.67 -13.97 -4.98
N ALA A 89 2.55 -12.74 -5.46
CA ALA A 89 3.65 -12.03 -6.10
C ALA A 89 4.67 -11.49 -5.09
N LEU A 90 4.31 -11.38 -3.81
CA LEU A 90 5.16 -10.81 -2.77
C LEU A 90 6.16 -11.83 -2.22
N GLY A 91 7.44 -11.45 -2.20
CA GLY A 91 8.51 -12.19 -1.54
C GLY A 91 8.80 -11.66 -0.15
N GLY A 92 9.26 -12.52 0.77
CA GLY A 92 9.74 -12.09 2.09
C GLY A 92 8.63 -11.77 3.11
N LEU A 93 7.42 -12.29 2.90
CA LEU A 93 6.34 -12.25 3.89
C LEU A 93 6.56 -13.31 4.97
N SER A 94 6.19 -13.00 6.21
CA SER A 94 6.01 -14.02 7.24
C SER A 94 4.75 -14.85 6.98
N GLU A 95 4.61 -15.99 7.66
CA GLU A 95 3.38 -16.79 7.62
C GLU A 95 2.17 -15.99 8.11
N ASP A 96 2.35 -15.20 9.17
CA ASP A 96 1.29 -14.34 9.73
C ASP A 96 0.86 -13.25 8.74
N GLU A 97 1.83 -12.60 8.09
CA GLU A 97 1.54 -11.59 7.07
C GLU A 97 0.82 -12.19 5.87
N THR A 98 1.22 -13.38 5.44
CA THR A 98 0.59 -14.09 4.33
C THR A 98 -0.86 -14.44 4.68
N ARG A 99 -1.11 -15.03 5.86
CA ARG A 99 -2.47 -15.37 6.32
C ARG A 99 -3.35 -14.12 6.44
N TRP A 100 -2.80 -13.06 7.03
CA TRP A 100 -3.51 -11.80 7.22
C TRP A 100 -3.87 -11.14 5.89
N LEU A 101 -2.92 -11.02 4.96
CA LEU A 101 -3.19 -10.44 3.64
C LEU A 101 -4.22 -11.27 2.87
N THR A 102 -4.07 -12.60 2.83
CA THR A 102 -5.04 -13.47 2.16
C THR A 102 -6.44 -13.30 2.70
N HIS A 103 -6.61 -13.13 4.01
CA HIS A 103 -7.91 -12.88 4.62
C HIS A 103 -8.47 -11.50 4.25
N VAL A 104 -7.68 -10.43 4.43
CA VAL A 104 -8.14 -9.06 4.20
C VAL A 104 -8.47 -8.80 2.73
N MET A 105 -7.71 -9.40 1.79
CA MET A 105 -7.97 -9.26 0.35
C MET A 105 -9.25 -9.96 -0.13
N GLN A 106 -9.89 -10.78 0.70
CA GLN A 106 -11.19 -11.41 0.41
C GLN A 106 -12.39 -10.57 0.85
N ILE A 107 -12.18 -9.47 1.58
CA ILE A 107 -13.26 -8.63 2.08
C ILE A 107 -13.95 -7.92 0.91
N ASP A 108 -15.26 -8.11 0.77
CA ASP A 108 -16.07 -7.36 -0.20
C ASP A 108 -16.13 -5.88 0.19
N ARG A 109 -15.42 -5.04 -0.56
CA ARG A 109 -15.36 -3.60 -0.35
C ARG A 109 -16.73 -2.93 -0.43
N ASN A 110 -17.71 -3.52 -1.12
CA ASN A 110 -19.07 -2.95 -1.22
C ASN A 110 -19.85 -3.05 0.08
N MET A 111 -19.50 -3.99 0.96
CA MET A 111 -20.12 -4.17 2.27
C MET A 111 -19.54 -3.25 3.34
N LEU A 112 -18.50 -2.48 3.03
CA LEU A 112 -17.93 -1.52 3.96
C LEU A 112 -18.88 -0.31 4.17
N PRO A 113 -18.81 0.35 5.34
CA PRO A 113 -19.49 1.62 5.57
C PRO A 113 -19.27 2.61 4.43
N ALA A 114 -20.32 3.38 4.08
CA ALA A 114 -20.27 4.33 2.96
C ALA A 114 -19.11 5.35 3.10
N GLU A 115 -18.81 5.75 4.34
CA GLU A 115 -17.68 6.62 4.69
C GLU A 115 -16.33 6.04 4.26
N LEU A 116 -16.07 4.76 4.54
CA LEU A 116 -14.83 4.12 4.13
C LEU A 116 -14.77 3.96 2.61
N ARG A 117 -15.88 3.57 1.98
CA ARG A 117 -15.95 3.32 0.53
C ARG A 117 -15.75 4.57 -0.32
N SER A 118 -16.27 5.71 0.13
CA SER A 118 -16.16 6.97 -0.61
C SER A 118 -14.81 7.66 -0.42
N ASN A 119 -14.02 7.23 0.59
CA ASN A 119 -12.78 7.87 0.99
C ASN A 119 -12.98 9.37 1.33
N LEU A 120 -14.17 9.73 1.84
CA LEU A 120 -14.54 11.09 2.22
C LEU A 120 -14.41 11.31 3.74
N PRO A 121 -14.21 12.56 4.19
CA PRO A 121 -14.17 12.88 5.61
C PRO A 121 -15.47 12.55 6.36
N HIS A 122 -15.34 12.10 7.62
CA HIS A 122 -16.47 11.77 8.50
C HIS A 122 -17.55 12.86 8.58
N TRP A 123 -17.18 14.15 8.57
CA TRP A 123 -18.13 15.27 8.70
C TRP A 123 -19.13 15.39 7.54
N LEU A 124 -18.94 14.66 6.43
CA LEU A 124 -19.94 14.55 5.35
C LEU A 124 -21.03 13.50 5.62
N TYR A 125 -20.88 12.71 6.68
CA TYR A 125 -21.81 11.64 7.09
C TYR A 125 -22.57 11.96 8.39
N THR A 126 -22.36 13.15 8.95
CA THR A 126 -22.99 13.66 10.18
C THR A 126 -24.13 14.61 9.91
#